data_AF-A0A3D1CWY0-F1
#
_entry.id   AF-A0A3D1CWY0-F1
#
_cell.length_a   1.000
_cell.length_b   1.000
_cell.length_c   1.000
_cell.angle_alpha   90.00
_cell.angle_beta   90.00
_cell.angle_gamma   90.00
#
_symmetry.space_group_name_H-M   'P 1'
#
loop_
_entity.id
_entity.type
_entity.pdbx_description
1 polymer ?
#
loop_
_entity_poly.entity_id
_entity_poly.type
_entity_poly.pdbx_seq_one_letter_code
_entity_poly.pdbx_strand_id
1 'polypeptide(L)'
;DQTQKKWRIKTEKGDYRYFDENSLRASALRQKLRKIPIEETNIRNNVEASIFQLGYHYSNDKSRYRSLAKHKLWAYSRSLWINFVRIVRYITQICQRALFGQKLPQYIANLCFNMYIIVNIFLVNKSNHIFPAKLRFSAI
;
A
#
# COMPACT_ATOMS: atom_id res chain seq x y z
N ASP A 1 -22.32 9.39 -42.85
CA ASP A 1 -22.22 8.22 -43.72
C ASP A 1 -23.23 7.14 -43.40
N GLN A 2 -24.21 6.98 -44.27
CA GLN A 2 -25.22 5.91 -44.21
C GLN A 2 -24.66 4.54 -44.67
N THR A 3 -23.36 4.45 -44.97
CA THR A 3 -22.66 3.27 -45.50
C THR A 3 -21.98 2.40 -44.45
N GLN A 4 -21.94 2.79 -43.17
CA GLN A 4 -21.30 1.96 -42.14
C GLN A 4 -22.18 0.76 -41.78
N LYS A 5 -21.72 -0.43 -42.18
CA LYS A 5 -22.33 -1.72 -41.86
C LYS A 5 -22.33 -1.92 -40.34
N LYS A 6 -23.52 -2.05 -39.75
CA LYS A 6 -23.72 -2.28 -38.31
C LYS A 6 -24.23 -3.69 -38.10
N TRP A 7 -23.65 -4.39 -37.12
CA TRP A 7 -24.07 -5.72 -36.72
C TRP A 7 -24.79 -5.65 -35.37
N ARG A 8 -25.56 -6.70 -35.04
CA ARG A 8 -26.25 -6.82 -33.76
C ARG A 8 -26.06 -8.21 -33.16
N ILE A 9 -25.97 -8.27 -31.85
CA ILE A 9 -25.96 -9.51 -31.07
C ILE A 9 -27.07 -9.44 -30.03
N LYS A 10 -27.73 -10.58 -29.77
CA LYS A 10 -28.73 -10.70 -28.71
C LYS A 10 -28.01 -10.94 -27.39
N THR A 11 -28.33 -10.16 -26.38
CA THR A 11 -27.79 -10.27 -25.02
C THR A 11 -28.58 -11.32 -24.26
N GLU A 12 -27.99 -11.89 -23.21
CA GLU A 12 -28.64 -12.89 -22.31
C GLU A 12 -29.99 -12.41 -21.76
N LYS A 13 -30.14 -11.09 -21.56
CA LYS A 13 -31.38 -10.45 -21.09
C LYS A 13 -32.46 -10.28 -22.18
N GLY A 14 -32.19 -10.70 -23.42
CA GLY A 14 -33.10 -10.56 -24.55
C GLY A 14 -32.89 -9.31 -25.41
N ASP A 15 -32.17 -8.30 -24.90
CA ASP A 15 -31.92 -7.03 -25.58
C ASP A 15 -30.89 -7.13 -26.73
N TYR A 16 -31.03 -6.29 -27.74
CA TYR A 16 -30.06 -6.20 -28.84
C TYR A 16 -28.97 -5.17 -28.56
N ARG A 17 -27.72 -5.60 -28.72
CA ARG A 17 -26.57 -4.70 -28.71
C ARG A 17 -26.03 -4.54 -30.13
N TYR A 18 -26.00 -3.30 -30.60
CA TYR A 18 -25.45 -2.94 -31.90
C TYR A 18 -23.98 -2.59 -31.79
N PHE A 19 -23.20 -2.96 -32.80
CA PHE A 19 -21.77 -2.70 -32.84
C PHE A 19 -21.28 -2.54 -34.28
N ASP A 20 -20.22 -1.77 -34.45
CA ASP A 20 -19.61 -1.40 -35.72
C ASP A 20 -18.17 -1.91 -35.82
N GLU A 21 -17.50 -1.69 -36.95
CA GLU A 21 -16.13 -2.14 -37.14
C GLU A 21 -15.16 -1.47 -36.15
N ASN A 22 -15.40 -0.21 -35.81
CA ASN A 22 -14.59 0.51 -34.82
C ASN A 22 -14.67 -0.12 -33.44
N SER A 23 -15.85 -0.58 -33.04
CA SER A 23 -16.05 -1.27 -31.76
C SER A 23 -15.33 -2.62 -31.71
N LEU A 24 -15.24 -3.33 -32.84
CA LEU A 24 -14.43 -4.55 -33.00
C LEU A 24 -12.94 -4.24 -32.85
N ARG A 25 -12.44 -3.24 -33.58
CA ARG A 25 -11.03 -2.79 -33.46
C ARG A 25 -10.70 -2.38 -32.02
N ALA A 26 -11.57 -1.62 -31.37
CA ALA A 26 -11.41 -1.21 -29.98
C ALA A 26 -11.45 -2.41 -29.01
N SER A 27 -12.27 -3.42 -29.29
CA SER A 27 -12.32 -4.66 -28.50
C SER A 27 -11.02 -5.46 -28.62
N ALA A 28 -10.51 -5.64 -29.84
CA ALA A 28 -9.23 -6.30 -30.09
C ALA A 28 -8.08 -5.56 -29.37
N LEU A 29 -8.07 -4.23 -29.42
CA LEU A 29 -7.09 -3.41 -28.71
C LEU A 29 -7.18 -3.61 -27.19
N ARG A 30 -8.38 -3.61 -26.61
CA ARG A 30 -8.57 -3.90 -25.17
C ARG A 30 -8.08 -5.30 -24.78
N GLN A 31 -8.29 -6.30 -25.64
CA GLN A 31 -7.76 -7.65 -25.39
C GLN A 31 -6.23 -7.66 -25.40
N LYS A 32 -5.58 -6.96 -26.34
CA LYS A 32 -4.13 -6.80 -26.35
C LYS A 32 -3.63 -6.14 -25.07
N LEU A 33 -4.26 -5.05 -24.64
CA LEU A 33 -3.90 -4.35 -23.40
C LEU A 33 -4.05 -5.22 -22.15
N ARG A 34 -5.07 -6.07 -22.08
CA ARG A 34 -5.25 -7.01 -20.95
C ARG A 34 -4.20 -8.10 -20.89
N LYS A 35 -3.54 -8.41 -22.02
CA LYS A 35 -2.47 -9.42 -22.09
C LYS A 35 -1.10 -8.86 -21.69
N ILE A 36 -0.98 -7.55 -21.51
CA ILE A 36 0.28 -6.93 -21.09
C ILE A 36 0.60 -7.42 -19.67
N PRO A 37 1.85 -7.85 -19.40
CA PRO A 37 2.26 -8.31 -18.09
C PRO A 37 2.11 -7.20 -17.03
N ILE A 38 1.89 -7.61 -15.78
CA ILE A 38 1.62 -6.66 -14.69
C ILE A 38 2.84 -5.79 -14.40
N GLU A 39 4.04 -6.33 -14.62
CA GLU A 39 5.33 -5.65 -14.47
C GLU A 39 5.42 -4.44 -15.39
N GLU A 40 5.13 -4.63 -16.69
CA GLU A 40 5.11 -3.55 -17.68
C GLU A 40 3.97 -2.55 -17.41
N THR A 41 2.80 -3.04 -16.99
CA THR A 41 1.66 -2.19 -16.64
C THR A 41 1.95 -1.29 -15.44
N ASN A 42 2.78 -1.77 -14.51
CA ASN A 42 3.18 -1.05 -13.30
C ASN A 42 4.33 -0.07 -13.53
N ILE A 43 4.96 -0.07 -14.71
CA ILE A 43 5.96 0.95 -15.07
C ILE A 43 5.26 2.31 -15.06
N ARG A 44 5.75 3.21 -14.21
CA ARG A 44 5.19 4.56 -14.12
C ARG A 44 5.59 5.38 -15.34
N ASN A 45 4.64 6.17 -15.81
CA ASN A 45 4.90 7.20 -16.81
C ASN A 45 6.03 8.12 -16.32
N ASN A 46 6.92 8.54 -17.23
CA ASN A 46 7.93 9.55 -16.95
C ASN A 46 7.27 10.83 -16.40
N VAL A 47 7.98 11.57 -15.53
CA VAL A 47 7.51 12.86 -14.99
C VAL A 47 7.16 13.83 -16.11
N GLU A 48 7.93 13.81 -17.20
CA GLU A 48 7.70 14.60 -18.42
C GLU A 48 6.39 14.25 -19.11
N ALA A 49 5.98 12.97 -19.12
CA ALA A 49 4.70 12.57 -19.71
C ALA A 49 3.51 13.12 -18.91
N SER A 50 3.66 13.25 -17.58
CA SER A 50 2.63 13.84 -16.72
C SER A 50 2.58 15.37 -16.86
N ILE A 51 3.74 16.01 -16.98
CA ILE A 51 3.85 17.45 -17.26
C ILE A 51 3.30 17.76 -18.65
N PHE A 52 3.62 16.93 -19.65
CA PHE A 52 3.11 17.07 -21.01
C PHE A 52 1.59 16.94 -21.04
N GLN A 53 0.99 15.97 -20.36
CA GLN A 53 -0.48 15.88 -20.28
C GLN A 53 -1.15 17.08 -19.61
N LEU A 54 -0.44 17.77 -18.71
CA LEU A 54 -0.93 18.98 -18.05
C LEU A 54 -0.75 20.23 -18.92
N GLY A 55 0.38 20.32 -19.63
CA GLY A 55 0.78 21.47 -20.45
C GLY A 55 0.36 21.38 -21.91
N TYR A 56 -0.11 20.22 -22.38
CA TYR A 56 -0.50 20.04 -23.78
C TYR A 56 -1.73 20.90 -24.11
N HIS A 57 -1.55 21.79 -25.07
CA HIS A 57 -2.61 22.67 -25.54
C HIS A 57 -3.66 21.84 -26.30
N TYR A 58 -4.88 21.81 -25.76
CA TYR A 58 -6.04 21.28 -26.47
C TYR A 58 -6.64 22.37 -27.36
N SER A 59 -7.18 22.00 -28.52
CA SER A 59 -7.91 22.94 -29.37
C SER A 59 -9.02 23.63 -28.58
N ASN A 60 -9.07 24.96 -28.62
CA ASN A 60 -10.00 25.81 -27.85
C ASN A 60 -9.94 25.61 -26.32
N ASP A 61 -8.81 25.13 -25.78
CA ASP A 61 -8.63 24.86 -24.36
C ASP A 61 -9.69 23.91 -23.76
N LYS A 62 -10.35 23.11 -24.61
CA LYS A 62 -11.42 22.19 -24.21
C LYS A 62 -10.94 20.77 -24.39
N SER A 63 -10.97 20.00 -23.31
CA SER A 63 -10.98 18.55 -23.45
C SER A 63 -12.32 18.11 -24.04
N ARG A 64 -12.38 16.92 -24.63
CA ARG A 64 -13.61 16.35 -25.21
C ARG A 64 -14.79 16.22 -24.22
N TYR A 65 -14.54 16.27 -22.90
CA TYR A 65 -15.55 16.04 -21.85
C TYR A 65 -15.73 17.22 -20.87
N ARG A 66 -14.84 18.23 -20.84
CA ARG A 66 -14.83 19.35 -19.88
C ARG A 66 -14.10 20.61 -20.40
N SER A 67 -14.56 21.80 -19.99
CA SER A 67 -13.91 23.09 -20.25
C SER A 67 -12.57 23.25 -19.51
N LEU A 68 -11.69 24.16 -19.99
CA LEU A 68 -10.34 24.39 -19.46
C LEU A 68 -10.28 24.49 -17.94
N ALA A 69 -11.11 25.37 -17.36
CA ALA A 69 -11.12 25.62 -15.93
C ALA A 69 -11.48 24.36 -15.13
N LYS A 70 -12.47 23.59 -15.60
CA LYS A 70 -12.87 22.32 -14.98
C LYS A 70 -11.76 21.27 -15.10
N HIS A 71 -10.99 21.30 -16.19
CA HIS A 71 -9.85 20.42 -16.38
C HIS A 71 -8.68 20.76 -15.46
N LYS A 72 -8.32 22.05 -15.36
CA LYS A 72 -7.27 22.54 -14.46
C LYS A 72 -7.60 22.24 -13.01
N LEU A 73 -8.83 22.52 -12.58
CA LEU A 73 -9.29 22.18 -11.23
C LEU A 73 -9.19 20.68 -10.96
N TRP A 74 -9.68 19.84 -11.87
CA TRP A 74 -9.59 18.39 -11.74
C TRP A 74 -8.14 17.92 -11.64
N ALA A 75 -7.25 18.44 -12.49
CA ALA A 75 -5.83 18.08 -12.48
C ALA A 75 -5.16 18.45 -11.15
N TYR A 76 -5.38 19.68 -10.67
CA TYR A 76 -4.84 20.14 -9.39
C TYR A 76 -5.38 19.37 -8.20
N SER A 77 -6.70 19.11 -8.14
CA SER A 77 -7.28 18.29 -7.08
C SER A 77 -6.72 16.87 -7.08
N ARG A 78 -6.54 16.28 -8.27
CA ARG A 78 -6.00 14.92 -8.42
C ARG A 78 -4.53 14.86 -7.99
N SER A 79 -3.70 15.82 -8.41
CA SER A 79 -2.29 15.88 -8.01
C SER A 79 -2.13 16.14 -6.52
N LEU A 80 -2.95 17.04 -5.95
CA LEU A 80 -2.94 17.34 -4.52
C LEU A 80 -3.33 16.11 -3.69
N TRP A 81 -4.37 15.37 -4.08
CA TRP A 81 -4.77 14.14 -3.38
C TRP A 81 -3.67 13.07 -3.39
N ILE A 82 -3.03 12.85 -4.55
CA ILE A 82 -1.94 11.87 -4.66
C ILE A 82 -0.77 12.26 -3.75
N ASN A 83 -0.38 13.53 -3.74
CA ASN A 83 0.69 14.03 -2.87
C ASN A 83 0.31 13.95 -1.39
N PHE A 84 -0.93 14.31 -1.04
CA PHE A 84 -1.44 14.21 0.33
C PHE A 84 -1.39 12.76 0.84
N VAL A 85 -1.90 11.79 0.07
CA VAL A 85 -1.86 10.36 0.46
C VAL A 85 -0.42 9.86 0.64
N ARG A 86 0.53 10.33 -0.16
CA ARG A 86 1.96 9.99 0.00
C ARG A 86 2.52 10.53 1.31
N ILE A 87 2.26 11.81 1.62
CA ILE A 87 2.69 12.45 2.86
C ILE A 87 2.09 11.72 4.06
N VAL A 88 0.77 11.45 4.02
CA VAL A 88 0.09 10.72 5.09
C VAL A 88 0.71 9.35 5.30
N ARG A 89 0.92 8.55 4.23
CA ARG A 89 1.56 7.22 4.35
C ARG A 89 2.97 7.30 4.93
N TYR A 90 3.76 8.28 4.50
CA TYR A 90 5.12 8.50 5.02
C TYR A 90 5.10 8.84 6.51
N ILE A 91 4.24 9.77 6.92
CA ILE A 91 4.06 10.14 8.34
C ILE A 91 3.57 8.93 9.13
N THR A 92 2.56 8.20 8.65
CA THR A 92 2.06 6.99 9.31
C THR A 92 3.17 5.96 9.50
N GLN A 93 4.01 5.74 8.48
CA GLN A 93 5.14 4.82 8.57
C GLN A 93 6.20 5.28 9.59
N ILE A 94 6.50 6.59 9.64
CA ILE A 94 7.39 7.17 10.65
C ILE A 94 6.80 6.99 12.06
N CYS A 95 5.53 7.34 12.26
CA CYS A 95 4.86 7.23 13.54
C CYS A 95 4.78 5.77 14.01
N GLN A 96 4.52 4.82 13.11
CA GLN A 96 4.57 3.40 13.42
C GLN A 96 5.97 2.98 13.88
N ARG A 97 7.03 3.37 13.16
CA ARG A 97 8.42 3.10 13.57
C ARG A 97 8.76 3.70 14.93
N ALA A 98 8.34 4.94 15.19
CA ALA A 98 8.56 5.61 16.47
C ALA A 98 7.82 4.88 17.62
N LEU A 99 6.57 4.47 17.41
CA LEU A 99 5.79 3.68 18.38
C LEU A 99 6.42 2.31 18.66
N PHE A 100 6.89 1.60 17.63
CA PHE A 100 7.65 0.35 17.81
C PHE A 100 8.96 0.59 18.56
N GLY A 101 9.67 1.69 18.25
CA GLY A 101 10.88 2.11 18.93
C GLY A 101 10.69 2.47 20.40
N GLN A 102 9.51 2.95 20.81
CA GLN A 102 9.18 3.19 22.23
C GLN A 102 8.83 1.90 23.00
N LYS A 103 8.23 0.90 22.34
CA LYS A 103 7.91 -0.39 23.00
C LYS A 103 9.14 -1.26 23.26
N LEU A 104 10.17 -1.18 22.41
CA LEU A 104 11.42 -1.92 22.56
C LEU A 104 12.15 -1.66 23.89
N PRO A 105 12.42 -0.41 24.32
CA PRO A 105 13.11 -0.12 25.57
C PRO A 105 12.28 -0.49 26.80
N GLN A 106 10.95 -0.34 26.76
CA GLN A 106 10.08 -0.80 27.85
C GLN A 106 10.14 -2.32 28.01
N TYR A 107 10.13 -3.07 26.90
CA TYR A 107 10.24 -4.52 26.90
C TYR A 107 11.63 -4.98 27.40
N ILE A 108 12.70 -4.34 26.92
CA ILE A 108 14.08 -4.64 27.36
C ILE A 108 14.26 -4.32 28.85
N ALA A 109 13.76 -3.18 29.33
CA ALA A 109 13.82 -2.82 30.74
C ALA A 109 13.08 -3.84 31.62
N ASN A 110 11.88 -4.27 31.21
CA ASN A 110 11.13 -5.31 31.91
C ASN A 110 11.86 -6.67 31.88
N LEU A 111 12.50 -7.03 30.77
CA LEU A 111 13.29 -8.26 30.65
C LEU A 111 14.49 -8.23 31.62
N CYS A 112 15.22 -7.12 31.67
CA CYS A 112 16.35 -6.92 32.59
C CYS A 112 15.91 -6.97 34.05
N PHE A 113 14.77 -6.35 34.39
CA PHE A 113 14.22 -6.37 35.75
C PHE A 113 13.82 -7.79 36.18
N ASN A 114 13.13 -8.53 35.31
CA ASN A 114 12.77 -9.93 35.55
C ASN A 114 14.02 -10.82 35.69
N MET A 115 15.03 -10.63 34.84
CA MET A 115 16.31 -11.34 34.94
C MET A 115 17.02 -11.03 36.26
N TYR A 116 17.04 -9.76 36.68
CA TYR A 116 17.61 -9.35 37.97
C TYR A 116 16.88 -10.00 39.16
N ILE A 117 15.55 -10.09 39.12
CA ILE A 117 14.76 -10.79 40.14
C ILE A 117 15.14 -12.27 40.19
N ILE A 118 15.19 -12.95 39.04
CA ILE A 118 15.55 -14.38 38.95
C ILE A 118 16.95 -14.62 39.51
N VAL A 119 17.92 -13.78 39.14
CA VAL A 119 19.31 -13.88 39.63
C VAL A 119 19.38 -13.66 41.14
N ASN A 120 18.64 -12.69 41.69
CA ASN A 120 18.58 -12.47 43.14
C ASN A 120 17.93 -13.64 43.89
N ILE A 121 16.84 -14.21 43.37
CA ILE A 121 16.22 -15.41 43.95
C ILE A 121 17.22 -16.56 43.97
N PHE A 122 17.99 -16.75 42.90
CA PHE A 122 19.01 -17.78 42.82
C PHE A 122 20.19 -17.54 43.79
N LEU A 123 20.63 -16.30 43.94
CA LEU A 123 21.66 -15.89 44.91
C LEU A 123 21.20 -16.10 46.36
N VAL A 124 19.96 -15.73 46.69
CA VAL A 124 19.35 -15.94 48.02
C VAL A 124 19.22 -17.43 48.32
N ASN A 125 18.73 -18.24 47.38
CA ASN A 125 18.64 -19.69 47.54
C ASN A 125 20.01 -20.35 47.69
N LYS A 126 21.05 -19.86 46.99
CA LYS A 126 22.43 -20.34 47.17
C LYS A 126 22.99 -19.97 48.55
N SER A 127 22.66 -18.80 49.08
CA SER A 127 23.06 -18.37 50.44
C SER A 127 22.34 -19.18 51.54
N ASN A 128 21.10 -19.63 51.29
CA ASN A 128 20.35 -20.48 52.21
C ASN A 128 20.87 -21.93 52.27
N HIS A 129 21.76 -22.33 51.37
CA HIS A 129 22.44 -23.63 51.38
C HIS A 129 23.75 -23.65 52.19
N ILE A 130 23.99 -22.65 53.06
CA ILE A 130 25.06 -22.73 54.06
C ILE A 130 24.74 -23.87 55.03
N PHE A 131 25.35 -25.02 54.76
CA PHE A 131 25.61 -26.21 55.59
C PHE A 131 24.92 -26.25 56.97
N PRO A 132 24.12 -27.28 57.30
CA PRO A 132 23.87 -27.59 58.69
C PRO A 132 25.20 -28.05 59.31
N ALA A 133 25.88 -27.13 60.01
CA ALA A 133 26.96 -27.49 60.90
C ALA A 133 26.38 -28.33 62.05
N LYS A 134 26.98 -29.52 62.26
CA LYS A 134 26.72 -30.51 63.32
C LYS A 134 25.62 -31.55 63.02
N LEU A 135 25.96 -32.54 62.20
CA LEU A 135 25.56 -33.92 62.48
C LEU A 135 26.61 -34.53 63.41
N ARG A 136 26.37 -34.51 64.72
CA ARG A 136 27.09 -35.39 65.64
C ARG A 136 26.56 -36.80 65.44
N PHE A 137 27.34 -37.67 64.81
CA PHE A 137 27.14 -39.11 64.94
C PHE A 137 27.73 -39.54 66.28
N SER A 138 26.87 -40.01 67.19
CA SER A 138 27.27 -40.74 68.38
C SER A 138 27.29 -42.22 68.01
N ALA A 139 28.46 -42.85 68.07
CA ALA A 139 28.59 -44.30 68.11
C ALA A 139 28.88 -44.70 69.56
N ILE A 140 28.03 -45.58 70.09
CA ILE A 140 28.09 -46.38 71.34
C ILE A 140 28.93 -45.81 72.48
#